data_AF-A0A5P8NEA6-F1
#
_entry.id   AF-A0A5P8NEA6-F1
#
_cell.length_a   1.000
_cell.length_b   1.000
_cell.length_c   1.000
_cell.angle_alpha   90.00
_cell.angle_beta   90.00
_cell.angle_gamma   90.00
#
_symmetry.space_group_name_H-M   'P 1'
#
loop_
_entity.id
_entity.type
_entity.pdbx_description
1 polymer ?
#
loop_
_entity_poly.entity_id
_entity_poly.type
_entity_poly.pdbx_seq_one_letter_code
_entity_poly.pdbx_strand_id
1 'polypeptide(L)'
;MSTKKYLITGVIISIVIGVLSSAVMALPAKGDYKTNSNFLSSKSIYKVLLKNKYSSKIESLSDTKLQILVTKIDELISKYENDRNIDDRKRLKIFSLLHALRDVVNEDGNNQSITQKYVPDTTPDTIEKYELGDGKISSSPKIGYIYSCVTRFGGGGAWKDGDWIDGNYWYPSKKTVHVDGNVSWDGEISFTLQGDKRVISGNGVPEDHNTGVFPVSRNDDAYNYDRNPNSIDDYKIYYSLPANPKIAGSASCVGMGTIGISTTGVALFNGLDAVGRDAVAHEIQDNCEGHPERDGVYHYHNIGSCLEDSVEDTTNGSAKLVGYALDGFGIYGNQEDGKNLTNDDLDECHGHSHTISWDGTDKKIYHYHATANYPYMVGCFKGTPVK
;
A
#
# COMPACT_ATOMS: atom_id res chain seq x y z
N MET A 1 2.32 -26.68 12.10
CA MET A 1 3.60 -25.95 12.23
C MET A 1 4.17 -25.67 10.83
N SER A 2 3.82 -24.57 10.17
CA SER A 2 4.51 -24.16 8.91
C SER A 2 4.26 -22.70 8.49
N THR A 3 4.13 -21.75 9.43
CA THR A 3 3.83 -20.33 9.11
C THR A 3 5.04 -19.40 9.20
N LYS A 4 6.22 -19.91 9.53
CA LYS A 4 7.43 -19.08 9.67
C LYS A 4 8.34 -19.05 8.44
N LYS A 5 8.12 -19.84 7.37
CA LYS A 5 9.05 -19.91 6.22
C LYS A 5 8.91 -18.81 5.16
N TYR A 6 7.73 -18.19 4.98
CA TYR A 6 7.48 -17.29 3.84
C TYR A 6 7.75 -15.79 4.13
N LEU A 7 7.55 -15.33 5.37
CA LEU A 7 7.94 -13.97 5.77
C LEU A 7 9.47 -13.76 5.72
N ILE A 8 10.24 -14.85 5.80
CA ILE A 8 11.70 -14.85 5.86
C ILE A 8 12.32 -14.49 4.51
N THR A 9 11.62 -14.75 3.41
CA THR A 9 12.14 -14.56 2.05
C THR A 9 11.93 -13.14 1.54
N GLY A 10 10.79 -12.50 1.86
CA GLY A 10 10.39 -11.20 1.32
C GLY A 10 11.32 -10.04 1.70
N VAL A 11 11.62 -9.85 2.99
CA VAL A 11 12.51 -8.75 3.45
C VAL A 11 13.93 -8.92 2.87
N ILE A 12 14.42 -10.16 2.84
CA ILE A 12 15.72 -10.52 2.29
C ILE A 12 15.77 -10.24 0.77
N ILE A 13 14.71 -10.62 0.06
CA ILE A 13 14.54 -10.38 -1.37
C ILE A 13 14.41 -8.88 -1.66
N SER A 14 13.65 -8.12 -0.88
CA SER A 14 13.48 -6.67 -1.06
C SER A 14 14.75 -5.88 -0.76
N ILE A 15 15.58 -6.30 0.20
CA ILE A 15 16.91 -5.72 0.43
C ILE A 15 17.79 -5.99 -0.79
N VAL A 16 17.85 -7.24 -1.26
CA VAL A 16 18.67 -7.65 -2.41
C VAL A 16 18.20 -6.98 -3.71
N ILE A 17 16.89 -6.93 -3.96
CA ILE A 17 16.27 -6.27 -5.13
C ILE A 17 16.43 -4.76 -5.04
N GLY A 18 16.21 -4.14 -3.88
CA GLY A 18 16.40 -2.71 -3.69
C GLY A 18 17.84 -2.27 -3.92
N VAL A 19 18.81 -3.11 -3.54
CA VAL A 19 20.24 -2.92 -3.80
C VAL A 19 20.56 -3.05 -5.29
N LEU A 20 20.08 -4.11 -5.95
CA LEU A 20 20.29 -4.33 -7.39
C LEU A 20 19.62 -3.24 -8.24
N SER A 21 18.42 -2.77 -7.84
CA SER A 21 17.68 -1.71 -8.54
C SER A 21 18.35 -0.35 -8.37
N SER A 22 18.89 -0.06 -7.19
CA SER A 22 19.67 1.18 -6.97
C SER A 22 20.99 1.18 -7.77
N ALA A 23 21.59 0.01 -8.02
CA ALA A 23 22.81 -0.15 -8.81
C ALA A 23 22.59 0.09 -10.32
N VAL A 24 21.38 -0.20 -10.80
CA VAL A 24 20.99 -0.01 -12.20
C VAL A 24 20.57 1.43 -12.46
N MET A 25 19.95 2.09 -11.48
CA MET A 25 19.40 3.44 -11.63
C MET A 25 20.39 4.57 -11.31
N ALA A 26 21.36 4.36 -10.42
CA ALA A 26 22.42 5.32 -10.22
C ALA A 26 23.57 5.02 -11.18
N LEU A 27 23.58 5.59 -12.39
CA LEU A 27 24.80 6.15 -13.02
C LEU A 27 24.50 6.83 -14.37
N PRO A 28 25.17 7.97 -14.66
CA PRO A 28 25.06 8.69 -15.93
C PRO A 28 25.83 8.03 -17.08
N ALA A 29 25.47 8.39 -18.30
CA ALA A 29 26.11 7.94 -19.52
C ALA A 29 27.55 8.47 -19.63
N LYS A 30 28.51 7.52 -19.70
CA LYS A 30 29.95 7.66 -20.04
C LYS A 30 30.90 8.18 -18.95
N GLY A 31 31.93 7.35 -18.68
CA GLY A 31 33.15 7.72 -17.97
C GLY A 31 34.06 6.50 -17.77
N ASP A 32 35.28 6.55 -18.31
CA ASP A 32 36.28 5.48 -18.22
C ASP A 32 36.86 5.35 -16.80
N TYR A 33 36.86 4.12 -16.26
CA TYR A 33 37.50 3.82 -14.98
C TYR A 33 38.66 2.83 -15.19
N LYS A 34 39.90 3.32 -15.00
CA LYS A 34 41.10 2.49 -14.84
C LYS A 34 41.40 2.24 -13.35
N THR A 35 41.68 0.97 -13.06
CA THR A 35 42.52 0.37 -11.99
C THR A 35 42.30 0.71 -10.50
N ASN A 36 41.78 -0.31 -9.78
CA ASN A 36 42.01 -0.79 -8.40
C ASN A 36 42.08 0.11 -7.15
N SER A 37 42.43 1.40 -7.21
CA SER A 37 42.42 2.25 -5.98
C SER A 37 41.04 2.84 -5.68
N ASN A 38 40.20 3.03 -6.71
CA ASN A 38 38.84 3.55 -6.57
C ASN A 38 37.80 2.51 -6.10
N PHE A 39 38.19 1.24 -5.97
CA PHE A 39 37.27 0.16 -5.62
C PHE A 39 37.01 0.11 -4.11
N LEU A 40 38.05 0.27 -3.29
CA LEU A 40 37.93 0.31 -1.83
C LEU A 40 37.17 1.56 -1.37
N SER A 41 37.36 2.71 -2.04
CA SER A 41 36.58 3.92 -1.74
C SER A 41 35.10 3.74 -2.09
N SER A 42 34.80 3.12 -3.23
CA SER A 42 33.41 2.85 -3.65
C SER A 42 32.71 1.86 -2.70
N LYS A 43 33.40 0.79 -2.28
CA LYS A 43 32.85 -0.19 -1.33
C LYS A 43 32.48 0.47 0.01
N SER A 44 33.35 1.32 0.54
CA SER A 44 33.09 2.07 1.78
C SER A 44 31.92 3.04 1.64
N ILE A 45 31.78 3.71 0.49
CA ILE A 45 30.65 4.61 0.23
C ILE A 45 29.32 3.84 0.17
N TYR A 46 29.27 2.73 -0.57
CA TYR A 46 28.07 1.90 -0.62
C TYR A 46 27.69 1.35 0.74
N LYS A 47 28.68 0.91 1.53
CA LYS A 47 28.46 0.43 2.88
C LYS A 47 27.77 1.47 3.77
N VAL A 48 28.21 2.73 3.74
CA VAL A 48 27.60 3.84 4.50
C VAL A 48 26.17 4.11 4.04
N LEU A 49 25.94 4.15 2.72
CA LEU A 49 24.60 4.40 2.15
C LEU A 49 23.62 3.26 2.47
N LEU A 50 24.07 2.01 2.38
CA LEU A 50 23.27 0.85 2.69
C LEU A 50 22.95 0.74 4.18
N LYS A 51 23.92 1.05 5.05
CA LYS A 51 23.68 1.12 6.49
C LYS A 51 22.64 2.20 6.80
N ASN A 52 22.78 3.42 6.29
CA ASN A 52 21.79 4.47 6.53
C ASN A 52 20.38 4.14 5.97
N LYS A 53 20.31 3.44 4.83
CA LYS A 53 19.03 3.11 4.18
C LYS A 53 18.34 1.87 4.76
N TYR A 54 19.11 0.92 5.29
CA TYR A 54 18.61 -0.41 5.68
C TYR A 54 19.00 -0.86 7.10
N SER A 55 19.68 -0.03 7.92
CA SER A 55 20.14 -0.40 9.29
C SER A 55 19.00 -0.99 10.12
N SER A 56 17.87 -0.29 10.21
CA SER A 56 16.72 -0.75 11.01
C SER A 56 16.14 -2.08 10.49
N LYS A 57 16.11 -2.27 9.16
CA LYS A 57 15.66 -3.52 8.55
C LYS A 57 16.64 -4.66 8.80
N ILE A 58 17.95 -4.42 8.77
CA ILE A 58 18.98 -5.44 9.04
C ILE A 58 19.04 -5.79 10.53
N GLU A 59 19.03 -4.79 11.42
CA GLU A 59 19.05 -4.96 12.88
C GLU A 59 17.81 -5.67 13.42
N SER A 60 16.67 -5.57 12.71
CA SER A 60 15.43 -6.29 13.05
C SER A 60 15.43 -7.79 12.69
N LEU A 61 16.46 -8.27 11.97
CA LEU A 61 16.54 -9.67 11.54
C LEU A 61 17.12 -10.57 12.64
N SER A 62 16.49 -11.72 12.87
CA SER A 62 17.07 -12.76 13.73
C SER A 62 18.32 -13.38 13.10
N ASP A 63 19.24 -13.94 13.90
CA ASP A 63 20.50 -14.54 13.44
C ASP A 63 20.34 -15.53 12.29
N THR A 64 19.31 -16.39 12.34
CA THR A 64 19.00 -17.33 11.26
C THR A 64 18.66 -16.65 9.93
N LYS A 65 17.99 -15.49 9.98
CA LYS A 65 17.63 -14.71 8.80
C LYS A 65 18.83 -13.94 8.26
N LEU A 66 19.69 -13.42 9.15
CA LEU A 66 20.97 -12.84 8.76
C LEU A 66 21.84 -13.88 8.02
N GLN A 67 21.91 -15.12 8.50
CA GLN A 67 22.64 -16.20 7.82
C GLN A 67 22.05 -16.55 6.44
N ILE A 68 20.72 -16.57 6.31
CA ILE A 68 20.06 -16.78 5.00
C ILE A 68 20.35 -15.63 4.03
N LEU A 69 20.34 -14.39 4.53
CA LEU A 69 20.66 -13.20 3.74
C LEU A 69 22.12 -13.23 3.27
N VAL A 70 23.07 -13.56 4.15
CA VAL A 70 24.49 -13.73 3.79
C VAL A 70 24.66 -14.83 2.73
N THR A 71 23.99 -15.96 2.89
CA THR A 71 24.06 -17.09 1.94
C THR A 71 23.55 -16.69 0.56
N LYS A 72 22.42 -15.98 0.47
CA LYS A 72 21.88 -15.49 -0.82
C LYS A 72 22.77 -14.43 -1.47
N ILE A 73 23.38 -13.56 -0.67
CA ILE A 73 24.37 -12.61 -1.17
C ILE A 73 25.56 -13.37 -1.75
N ASP A 74 26.06 -14.42 -1.09
CA ASP A 74 27.17 -15.25 -1.58
C ASP A 74 26.82 -16.05 -2.85
N GLU A 75 25.57 -16.53 -2.99
CA GLU A 75 25.07 -17.12 -4.22
C GLU A 75 25.05 -16.13 -5.38
N LEU A 76 24.63 -14.88 -5.14
CA LEU A 76 24.63 -13.82 -6.16
C LEU A 76 26.03 -13.37 -6.51
N ILE A 77 26.92 -13.25 -5.52
CA ILE A 77 28.35 -13.01 -5.75
C ILE A 77 28.89 -14.09 -6.67
N SER A 78 28.68 -15.37 -6.36
CA SER A 78 29.16 -16.50 -7.16
C SER A 78 28.58 -16.53 -8.58
N LYS A 79 27.28 -16.20 -8.72
CA LYS A 79 26.59 -16.11 -10.01
C LYS A 79 27.20 -15.02 -10.88
N TYR A 80 27.30 -13.80 -10.37
CA TYR A 80 27.80 -12.66 -11.13
C TYR A 80 29.33 -12.68 -11.27
N GLU A 81 30.07 -13.31 -10.35
CA GLU A 81 31.52 -13.46 -10.44
C GLU A 81 31.95 -14.30 -11.64
N ASN A 82 31.06 -15.12 -12.23
CA ASN A 82 31.39 -15.97 -13.37
C ASN A 82 30.52 -15.71 -14.61
N ASP A 83 29.59 -14.77 -14.54
CA ASP A 83 28.68 -14.47 -15.64
C ASP A 83 29.41 -13.73 -16.78
N ARG A 84 29.60 -14.42 -17.91
CA ARG A 84 30.25 -13.89 -19.11
C ARG A 84 29.29 -13.13 -20.03
N ASN A 85 27.99 -13.14 -19.74
CA ASN A 85 26.97 -12.44 -20.53
C ASN A 85 26.79 -10.97 -20.09
N ILE A 86 27.48 -10.55 -19.03
CA ILE A 86 27.43 -9.20 -18.49
C ILE A 86 28.79 -8.54 -18.72
N ASP A 87 28.76 -7.31 -19.23
CA ASP A 87 29.97 -6.49 -19.43
C ASP A 87 30.79 -6.39 -18.14
N ASP A 88 32.12 -6.54 -18.27
CA ASP A 88 33.05 -6.61 -17.13
C ASP A 88 32.92 -5.41 -16.18
N ARG A 89 32.61 -4.20 -16.69
CA ARG A 89 32.41 -3.02 -15.83
C ARG A 89 31.10 -3.09 -15.05
N LYS A 90 30.03 -3.65 -15.62
CA LYS A 90 28.76 -3.88 -14.90
C LYS A 90 28.92 -5.00 -13.87
N ARG A 91 29.59 -6.08 -14.25
CA ARG A 91 29.91 -7.21 -13.38
C ARG A 91 30.74 -6.78 -12.16
N LEU A 92 31.81 -6.01 -12.36
CA LEU A 92 32.65 -5.48 -11.28
C LEU A 92 31.88 -4.59 -10.29
N LYS A 93 30.89 -3.83 -10.77
CA LYS A 93 30.06 -2.95 -9.91
C LYS A 93 29.04 -3.72 -9.09
N ILE A 94 28.33 -4.66 -9.72
CA ILE A 94 27.41 -5.57 -9.02
C ILE A 94 28.17 -6.34 -7.94
N PHE A 95 29.36 -6.84 -8.28
CA PHE A 95 30.24 -7.55 -7.36
C PHE A 95 30.68 -6.67 -6.17
N SER A 96 31.09 -5.42 -6.42
CA SER A 96 31.47 -4.45 -5.36
C SER A 96 30.34 -4.19 -4.37
N LEU A 97 29.12 -4.02 -4.88
CA LEU A 97 27.94 -3.69 -4.09
C LEU A 97 27.48 -4.88 -3.24
N LEU A 98 27.47 -6.08 -3.82
CA LEU A 98 27.13 -7.31 -3.09
C LEU A 98 28.13 -7.58 -1.96
N HIS A 99 29.43 -7.34 -2.20
CA HIS A 99 30.44 -7.41 -1.14
C HIS A 99 30.27 -6.33 -0.07
N ALA A 100 29.87 -5.10 -0.41
CA ALA A 100 29.58 -4.06 0.57
C ALA A 100 28.37 -4.43 1.45
N LEU A 101 27.32 -4.99 0.84
CA LEU A 101 26.13 -5.46 1.55
C LEU A 101 26.46 -6.63 2.49
N ARG A 102 27.27 -7.60 2.02
CA ARG A 102 27.76 -8.70 2.85
C ARG A 102 28.49 -8.19 4.10
N ASP A 103 29.32 -7.15 3.95
CA ASP A 103 30.04 -6.57 5.09
C ASP A 103 29.11 -5.89 6.09
N VAL A 104 28.07 -5.15 5.64
CA VAL A 104 27.07 -4.54 6.55
C VAL A 104 26.34 -5.62 7.35
N VAL A 105 25.84 -6.65 6.68
CA VAL A 105 25.08 -7.74 7.31
C VAL A 105 25.94 -8.53 8.31
N ASN A 106 27.23 -8.71 8.03
CA ASN A 106 28.16 -9.40 8.94
C ASN A 106 28.63 -8.53 10.12
N GLU A 107 28.67 -7.21 9.99
CA GLU A 107 29.00 -6.31 11.11
C GLU A 107 27.87 -6.22 12.14
N ASP A 108 26.61 -6.18 11.67
CA ASP A 108 25.44 -6.14 12.54
C ASP A 108 25.09 -7.55 13.09
N GLY A 109 25.54 -8.62 12.42
CA GLY A 109 25.37 -10.02 12.84
C GLY A 109 26.43 -10.57 13.79
N ASN A 110 27.34 -9.74 14.32
CA ASN A 110 28.40 -10.21 15.21
C ASN A 110 27.94 -10.27 16.67
N ASN A 111 26.96 -11.14 16.95
CA ASN A 111 26.90 -11.86 18.22
C ASN A 111 26.40 -13.30 17.97
N GLN A 112 27.37 -14.20 17.81
CA GLN A 112 27.31 -15.67 17.86
C GLN A 112 27.15 -16.46 16.55
N SER A 113 28.25 -17.15 16.24
CA SER A 113 28.43 -18.30 15.34
C SER A 113 27.30 -19.32 15.41
N ILE A 114 26.65 -19.65 14.28
CA ILE A 114 25.92 -20.92 14.15
C ILE A 114 26.06 -21.48 12.73
N THR A 115 26.95 -22.47 12.60
CA THR A 115 26.95 -23.46 11.52
C THR A 115 25.82 -24.48 11.71
N GLN A 116 24.82 -24.52 10.83
CA GLN A 116 24.07 -25.76 10.56
C GLN A 116 23.46 -25.77 9.14
N LYS A 117 23.77 -26.83 8.39
CA LYS A 117 23.31 -27.13 7.02
C LYS A 117 21.77 -27.23 6.95
N TYR A 118 21.15 -26.54 5.99
CA TYR A 118 19.73 -26.71 5.63
C TYR A 118 19.59 -27.49 4.31
N VAL A 119 18.58 -28.38 4.25
CA VAL A 119 18.17 -29.17 3.08
C VAL A 119 16.84 -28.58 2.55
N PRO A 120 16.66 -28.36 1.23
CA PRO A 120 15.49 -27.64 0.71
C PRO A 120 14.21 -28.48 0.76
N ASP A 121 13.08 -27.78 0.88
CA ASP A 121 11.71 -28.32 0.98
C ASP A 121 10.87 -27.73 -0.17
N THR A 122 10.19 -28.59 -0.93
CA THR A 122 9.65 -28.32 -2.28
C THR A 122 8.12 -28.23 -2.30
N THR A 123 7.53 -27.12 -1.85
CA THR A 123 6.08 -26.85 -2.03
C THR A 123 5.85 -25.59 -2.87
N PRO A 124 4.90 -25.57 -3.85
CA PRO A 124 4.71 -24.44 -4.76
C PRO A 124 3.99 -23.24 -4.11
N ASP A 125 4.42 -22.01 -4.43
CA ASP A 125 3.77 -20.74 -4.03
C ASP A 125 2.34 -20.63 -4.58
N THR A 126 1.35 -20.38 -3.71
CA THR A 126 -0.02 -20.04 -4.11
C THR A 126 -0.15 -18.52 -4.27
N ILE A 127 -0.47 -18.04 -5.48
CA ILE A 127 -0.77 -16.62 -5.75
C ILE A 127 -2.01 -16.19 -4.94
N GLU A 128 -1.89 -15.09 -4.22
CA GLU A 128 -2.98 -14.48 -3.45
C GLU A 128 -4.13 -14.02 -4.37
N LYS A 129 -5.37 -14.28 -3.96
CA LYS A 129 -6.58 -13.95 -4.71
C LYS A 129 -7.74 -13.61 -3.79
N TYR A 130 -8.63 -12.76 -4.27
CA TYR A 130 -9.81 -12.28 -3.56
C TYR A 130 -11.05 -12.51 -4.41
N GLU A 131 -12.21 -12.70 -3.77
CA GLU A 131 -13.47 -12.69 -4.49
C GLU A 131 -13.70 -11.30 -5.09
N LEU A 132 -14.07 -11.25 -6.37
CA LEU A 132 -14.43 -10.02 -7.06
C LEU A 132 -15.69 -9.41 -6.41
N GLY A 133 -15.71 -8.08 -6.27
CA GLY A 133 -16.82 -7.32 -5.70
C GLY A 133 -18.07 -7.18 -6.58
N ASP A 134 -18.01 -7.63 -7.83
CA ASP A 134 -19.09 -7.48 -8.80
C ASP A 134 -20.42 -8.06 -8.32
N GLY A 135 -21.48 -7.24 -8.41
CA GLY A 135 -22.82 -7.62 -7.95
C GLY A 135 -22.99 -7.65 -6.43
N LYS A 136 -21.96 -7.35 -5.63
CA LYS A 136 -22.05 -7.24 -4.17
C LYS A 136 -22.61 -5.88 -3.71
N ILE A 137 -23.75 -5.51 -4.31
CA ILE A 137 -24.53 -4.32 -3.97
C ILE A 137 -25.80 -4.76 -3.23
N SER A 138 -26.18 -4.05 -2.18
CA SER A 138 -27.35 -4.35 -1.35
C SER A 138 -28.21 -3.11 -1.10
N SER A 139 -29.50 -3.32 -0.81
CA SER A 139 -30.43 -2.28 -0.36
C SER A 139 -30.55 -2.19 1.18
N SER A 140 -29.72 -2.95 1.88
CA SER A 140 -29.60 -2.96 3.34
C SER A 140 -28.17 -3.36 3.74
N PRO A 141 -27.74 -3.09 4.97
CA PRO A 141 -26.45 -3.56 5.47
C PRO A 141 -26.26 -5.07 5.29
N LYS A 142 -25.09 -5.50 4.80
CA LYS A 142 -24.76 -6.92 4.56
C LYS A 142 -23.24 -7.12 4.49
N ILE A 143 -22.72 -8.09 5.24
CA ILE A 143 -21.28 -8.43 5.28
C ILE A 143 -20.75 -8.68 3.87
N GLY A 144 -19.67 -7.99 3.50
CA GLY A 144 -19.02 -8.10 2.20
C GLY A 144 -19.76 -7.43 1.04
N TYR A 145 -20.74 -6.57 1.30
CA TYR A 145 -21.52 -5.85 0.29
C TYR A 145 -21.52 -4.35 0.57
N ILE A 146 -21.75 -3.56 -0.48
CA ILE A 146 -22.02 -2.12 -0.35
C ILE A 146 -23.52 -1.90 -0.24
N TYR A 147 -23.97 -1.31 0.86
CA TYR A 147 -25.32 -0.75 0.96
C TYR A 147 -25.33 0.59 0.20
N SER A 148 -25.69 0.55 -1.08
CA SER A 148 -25.59 1.73 -1.95
C SER A 148 -26.85 2.59 -1.89
N CYS A 149 -26.66 3.92 -1.88
CA CYS A 149 -27.75 4.87 -2.01
C CYS A 149 -28.31 4.93 -3.44
N VAL A 150 -27.59 4.38 -4.42
CA VAL A 150 -28.00 4.31 -5.82
C VAL A 150 -28.10 2.84 -6.26
N THR A 151 -29.14 2.53 -7.03
CA THR A 151 -29.38 1.18 -7.57
C THR A 151 -29.40 1.16 -9.09
N ARG A 152 -29.14 2.32 -9.72
CA ARG A 152 -29.06 2.49 -11.17
C ARG A 152 -27.75 3.18 -11.48
N PHE A 153 -26.92 2.49 -12.25
CA PHE A 153 -25.60 2.95 -12.66
C PHE A 153 -25.63 3.27 -14.15
N GLY A 154 -24.85 4.27 -14.56
CA GLY A 154 -24.90 4.78 -15.93
C GLY A 154 -23.71 5.65 -16.31
N GLY A 155 -22.61 5.58 -15.53
CA GLY A 155 -21.36 6.25 -15.86
C GLY A 155 -20.55 5.49 -16.92
N GLY A 156 -19.36 6.03 -17.21
CA GLY A 156 -18.30 5.29 -17.91
C GLY A 156 -17.33 4.68 -16.90
N GLY A 157 -16.27 4.06 -17.41
CA GLY A 157 -15.17 3.51 -16.62
C GLY A 157 -14.22 2.75 -17.54
N ALA A 158 -13.30 1.99 -16.96
CA ALA A 158 -12.46 1.07 -17.71
C ALA A 158 -13.30 0.15 -18.61
N TRP A 159 -12.91 0.04 -19.88
CA TRP A 159 -13.64 -0.77 -20.88
C TRP A 159 -13.03 -2.16 -21.07
N LYS A 160 -11.87 -2.44 -20.46
CA LYS A 160 -11.16 -3.71 -20.61
C LYS A 160 -10.55 -4.12 -19.29
N ASP A 161 -10.86 -5.34 -18.90
CA ASP A 161 -10.26 -6.01 -17.75
C ASP A 161 -8.86 -6.56 -18.12
N GLY A 162 -7.97 -6.60 -17.15
CA GLY A 162 -6.69 -7.29 -17.27
C GLY A 162 -6.75 -8.75 -16.88
N ASP A 163 -5.63 -9.44 -17.02
CA ASP A 163 -5.45 -10.84 -16.62
C ASP A 163 -5.41 -11.04 -15.08
N TRP A 164 -5.50 -9.95 -14.33
CA TRP A 164 -5.73 -9.93 -12.90
C TRP A 164 -7.19 -10.20 -12.53
N ILE A 165 -8.15 -10.20 -13.47
CA ILE A 165 -9.52 -10.69 -13.23
C ILE A 165 -9.69 -12.03 -13.96
N ASP A 166 -10.09 -13.07 -13.22
CA ASP A 166 -10.39 -14.39 -13.78
C ASP A 166 -11.61 -15.01 -13.08
N GLY A 167 -12.72 -15.11 -13.82
CA GLY A 167 -14.00 -15.57 -13.31
C GLY A 167 -14.51 -14.69 -12.16
N ASN A 168 -14.71 -15.28 -10.99
CA ASN A 168 -15.22 -14.58 -9.79
C ASN A 168 -14.09 -14.09 -8.87
N TYR A 169 -12.84 -14.09 -9.33
CA TYR A 169 -11.68 -13.72 -8.53
C TYR A 169 -10.90 -12.59 -9.18
N TRP A 170 -10.28 -11.77 -8.35
CA TRP A 170 -9.26 -10.83 -8.75
C TRP A 170 -7.95 -11.10 -8.01
N TYR A 171 -6.83 -10.80 -8.67
CA TYR A 171 -5.47 -11.16 -8.28
C TYR A 171 -4.62 -9.88 -8.20
N PRO A 172 -4.55 -9.20 -7.05
CA PRO A 172 -3.86 -7.92 -6.93
C PRO A 172 -2.43 -7.94 -7.45
N SER A 173 -1.67 -8.99 -7.13
CA SER A 173 -0.28 -9.16 -7.58
C SER A 173 -0.08 -9.25 -9.10
N LYS A 174 -1.14 -9.50 -9.88
CA LYS A 174 -1.11 -9.49 -11.35
C LYS A 174 -1.46 -8.12 -11.94
N LYS A 175 -2.06 -7.22 -11.15
CA LYS A 175 -2.40 -5.87 -11.60
C LYS A 175 -1.14 -5.02 -11.56
N THR A 176 -0.31 -5.13 -12.60
CA THR A 176 0.95 -4.40 -12.70
C THR A 176 0.84 -3.10 -13.49
N VAL A 177 -0.36 -2.80 -14.01
CA VAL A 177 -0.62 -1.63 -14.84
C VAL A 177 -1.19 -0.53 -13.97
N HIS A 178 -0.50 0.61 -13.93
CA HIS A 178 -0.87 1.81 -13.20
C HIS A 178 -0.66 3.03 -14.08
N VAL A 179 -1.37 4.12 -13.81
CA VAL A 179 -1.10 5.40 -14.49
C VAL A 179 0.28 5.92 -14.08
N ASP A 180 1.16 6.13 -15.05
CA ASP A 180 2.52 6.62 -14.82
C ASP A 180 2.49 8.09 -14.40
N GLY A 181 3.42 8.46 -13.52
CA GLY A 181 3.59 9.86 -13.13
C GLY A 181 4.25 10.04 -11.79
N ASN A 182 4.57 11.31 -11.53
CA ASN A 182 5.13 11.76 -10.26
C ASN A 182 4.78 13.25 -10.08
N VAL A 183 3.49 13.56 -10.16
CA VAL A 183 2.97 14.93 -10.05
C VAL A 183 2.92 15.33 -8.58
N SER A 184 3.60 16.41 -8.24
CA SER A 184 3.65 16.95 -6.87
C SER A 184 2.56 17.98 -6.66
N TRP A 185 1.99 17.96 -5.46
CA TRP A 185 0.91 18.84 -5.04
C TRP A 185 1.33 19.65 -3.81
N ASP A 186 0.81 20.87 -3.70
CA ASP A 186 0.86 21.65 -2.46
C ASP A 186 -0.33 21.26 -1.59
N GLY A 187 -0.34 20.01 -1.12
CA GLY A 187 -1.47 19.45 -0.38
C GLY A 187 -1.57 20.02 1.02
N GLU A 188 -2.80 20.31 1.44
CA GLU A 188 -3.11 20.82 2.76
C GLU A 188 -4.20 19.96 3.40
N ILE A 189 -3.98 19.51 4.62
CA ILE A 189 -4.99 18.83 5.43
C ILE A 189 -4.82 19.16 6.91
N SER A 190 -5.94 19.30 7.61
CA SER A 190 -5.97 19.55 9.06
C SER A 190 -7.12 18.80 9.69
N PHE A 191 -6.84 18.19 10.84
CA PHE A 191 -7.82 17.56 11.73
C PHE A 191 -7.76 18.27 13.09
N THR A 192 -8.78 19.07 13.41
CA THR A 192 -8.81 19.86 14.64
C THR A 192 -10.03 19.52 15.48
N LEU A 193 -9.85 19.28 16.78
CA LEU A 193 -10.95 19.18 17.73
C LEU A 193 -11.42 20.58 18.15
N GLN A 194 -12.70 20.85 17.95
CA GLN A 194 -13.39 22.07 18.38
C GLN A 194 -14.62 21.69 19.21
N GLY A 195 -14.45 21.61 20.53
CA GLY A 195 -15.51 21.17 21.43
C GLY A 195 -15.95 19.73 21.14
N ASP A 196 -17.21 19.53 20.75
CA ASP A 196 -17.78 18.23 20.41
C ASP A 196 -17.61 17.87 18.92
N LYS A 197 -16.87 18.67 18.14
CA LYS A 197 -16.64 18.47 16.71
C LYS A 197 -15.19 18.16 16.38
N ARG A 198 -15.00 17.29 15.38
CA ARG A 198 -13.75 17.12 14.63
C ARG A 198 -13.92 17.87 13.32
N VAL A 199 -13.22 18.99 13.18
CA VAL A 199 -13.21 19.80 11.97
C VAL A 199 -12.08 19.34 11.08
N ILE A 200 -12.43 18.96 9.86
CA ILE A 200 -11.51 18.55 8.80
C ILE A 200 -11.51 19.66 7.76
N SER A 201 -10.34 20.19 7.41
CA SER A 201 -10.18 21.17 6.35
C SER A 201 -8.96 20.87 5.50
N GLY A 202 -9.04 21.12 4.19
CA GLY A 202 -7.95 20.87 3.26
C GLY A 202 -8.29 21.26 1.83
N ASN A 203 -7.45 20.85 0.89
CA ASN A 203 -7.59 21.19 -0.54
C ASN A 203 -7.76 19.98 -1.48
N GLY A 204 -7.97 18.78 -0.95
CA GLY A 204 -8.42 17.63 -1.75
C GLY A 204 -7.35 16.93 -2.59
N VAL A 205 -6.10 17.37 -2.49
CA VAL A 205 -4.92 16.75 -3.10
C VAL A 205 -3.98 16.26 -1.99
N PRO A 206 -3.16 15.23 -2.23
CA PRO A 206 -2.35 14.62 -1.17
C PRO A 206 -1.27 15.55 -0.61
N GLU A 207 -1.15 15.60 0.72
CA GLU A 207 -0.12 16.38 1.43
C GLU A 207 1.29 15.73 1.34
N ASP A 208 1.37 14.39 1.32
CA ASP A 208 2.60 13.66 1.62
C ASP A 208 3.11 12.76 0.48
N HIS A 209 2.44 12.73 -0.66
CA HIS A 209 2.84 11.93 -1.80
C HIS A 209 2.41 12.52 -3.15
N ASN A 210 3.00 11.99 -4.21
CA ASN A 210 2.74 12.41 -5.58
C ASN A 210 1.73 11.48 -6.26
N THR A 211 1.09 11.96 -7.33
CA THR A 211 0.12 11.19 -8.12
C THR A 211 0.65 10.84 -9.51
N GLY A 212 -0.10 9.99 -10.22
CA GLY A 212 0.03 9.78 -11.65
C GLY A 212 -0.30 11.04 -12.47
N VAL A 213 -0.01 10.99 -13.78
CA VAL A 213 -0.39 12.04 -14.73
C VAL A 213 -1.77 11.73 -15.29
N PHE A 214 -2.76 12.51 -14.86
CA PHE A 214 -4.12 12.47 -15.39
C PHE A 214 -4.41 13.75 -16.21
N PRO A 215 -5.16 13.69 -17.32
CA PRO A 215 -5.80 12.51 -17.92
C PRO A 215 -4.82 11.45 -18.43
N VAL A 216 -5.24 10.19 -18.50
CA VAL A 216 -4.37 9.09 -18.92
C VAL A 216 -3.85 9.33 -20.34
N SER A 217 -2.52 9.37 -20.48
CA SER A 217 -1.86 9.62 -21.75
C SER A 217 -2.04 8.47 -22.72
N ARG A 218 -2.21 8.75 -24.03
CA ARG A 218 -2.25 7.72 -25.09
C ARG A 218 -1.00 6.85 -25.18
N ASN A 219 0.13 7.32 -24.63
CA ASN A 219 1.40 6.61 -24.63
C ASN A 219 1.62 5.79 -23.35
N ASP A 220 0.75 5.95 -22.36
CA ASP A 220 0.75 5.18 -21.12
C ASP A 220 0.10 3.81 -21.40
N ASP A 221 0.62 2.73 -20.82
CA ASP A 221 0.08 1.39 -21.03
C ASP A 221 -1.30 1.22 -20.36
N ALA A 222 -1.56 1.97 -19.28
CA ALA A 222 -2.86 2.12 -18.63
C ALA A 222 -3.98 2.47 -19.61
N TYR A 223 -3.67 3.31 -20.62
CA TYR A 223 -4.62 3.77 -21.63
C TYR A 223 -5.31 2.64 -22.40
N ASN A 224 -4.71 1.45 -22.44
CA ASN A 224 -5.28 0.29 -23.14
C ASN A 224 -6.43 -0.37 -22.36
N TYR A 225 -6.55 -0.08 -21.06
CA TYR A 225 -7.54 -0.63 -20.15
C TYR A 225 -8.55 0.43 -19.73
N ASP A 226 -8.04 1.61 -19.36
CA ASP A 226 -8.81 2.75 -18.92
C ASP A 226 -8.22 4.05 -19.47
N ARG A 227 -9.06 4.85 -20.12
CA ARG A 227 -8.66 6.14 -20.71
C ARG A 227 -8.66 7.27 -19.72
N ASN A 228 -9.26 7.09 -18.53
CA ASN A 228 -9.75 8.13 -17.62
C ASN A 228 -9.42 9.56 -18.11
N PRO A 229 -10.38 10.22 -18.81
CA PRO A 229 -10.13 11.48 -19.49
C PRO A 229 -10.12 12.70 -18.54
N ASN A 230 -10.24 12.48 -17.23
CA ASN A 230 -10.38 13.53 -16.24
C ASN A 230 -9.00 13.98 -15.72
N SER A 231 -8.92 15.23 -15.27
CA SER A 231 -7.73 15.77 -14.60
C SER A 231 -7.95 15.75 -13.09
N ILE A 232 -6.87 15.84 -12.31
CA ILE A 232 -6.96 16.11 -10.87
C ILE A 232 -7.05 17.62 -10.68
N ASP A 233 -8.03 18.08 -9.91
CA ASP A 233 -8.18 19.47 -9.48
C ASP A 233 -8.23 19.55 -7.95
N ASP A 234 -7.72 20.64 -7.39
CA ASP A 234 -7.87 20.93 -5.97
C ASP A 234 -9.29 21.43 -5.67
N TYR A 235 -9.79 21.12 -4.47
CA TYR A 235 -11.10 21.58 -4.03
C TYR A 235 -11.13 21.74 -2.52
N LYS A 236 -11.99 22.64 -2.05
CA LYS A 236 -12.10 22.90 -0.62
C LYS A 236 -12.74 21.72 0.11
N ILE A 237 -11.97 21.07 0.98
CA ILE A 237 -12.49 20.16 2.00
C ILE A 237 -12.89 20.99 3.22
N TYR A 238 -14.12 20.80 3.68
CA TYR A 238 -14.56 21.28 5.00
C TYR A 238 -15.66 20.38 5.56
N TYR A 239 -15.32 19.56 6.55
CA TYR A 239 -16.28 18.72 7.26
C TYR A 239 -16.24 19.00 8.76
N SER A 240 -17.41 18.96 9.40
CA SER A 240 -17.55 19.07 10.85
C SER A 240 -18.20 17.80 11.39
N LEU A 241 -17.36 16.79 11.66
CA LEU A 241 -17.78 15.49 12.17
C LEU A 241 -18.00 15.52 13.68
N PRO A 242 -18.82 14.64 14.28
CA PRO A 242 -18.84 14.48 15.73
C PRO A 242 -17.49 13.97 16.23
N ALA A 243 -16.90 14.62 17.24
CA ALA A 243 -15.64 14.17 17.87
C ALA A 243 -15.82 12.84 18.62
N ASN A 244 -17.03 12.56 19.08
CA ASN A 244 -17.43 11.30 19.70
C ASN A 244 -18.67 10.76 18.96
N PRO A 245 -18.47 10.10 17.79
CA PRO A 245 -19.55 9.54 17.00
C PRO A 245 -20.33 8.48 17.79
N LYS A 246 -21.61 8.30 17.43
CA LYS A 246 -22.51 7.31 18.05
C LYS A 246 -23.11 6.42 16.98
N ILE A 247 -23.23 5.13 17.30
CA ILE A 247 -23.96 4.18 16.46
C ILE A 247 -25.41 4.67 16.34
N ALA A 248 -25.89 4.82 15.12
CA ALA A 248 -27.26 5.21 14.83
C ALA A 248 -28.22 4.04 15.10
N GLY A 249 -29.51 4.33 15.29
CA GLY A 249 -30.53 3.29 15.45
C GLY A 249 -30.69 2.38 14.22
N SER A 250 -30.23 2.83 13.06
CA SER A 250 -30.15 2.06 11.81
C SER A 250 -28.97 2.57 10.99
N ALA A 251 -28.22 1.65 10.38
CA ALA A 251 -27.19 2.02 9.41
C ALA A 251 -27.82 2.64 8.15
N SER A 252 -27.05 3.48 7.46
CA SER A 252 -27.47 4.17 6.24
C SER A 252 -26.55 3.87 5.07
N CYS A 253 -27.10 4.01 3.87
CA CYS A 253 -26.37 3.73 2.64
C CYS A 253 -25.20 4.69 2.43
N VAL A 254 -24.23 4.26 1.64
CA VAL A 254 -23.13 5.10 1.13
C VAL A 254 -23.41 5.56 -0.30
N GLY A 255 -23.05 6.80 -0.61
CA GLY A 255 -23.16 7.38 -1.95
C GLY A 255 -21.98 7.04 -2.84
N MET A 256 -22.04 7.43 -4.12
CA MET A 256 -20.98 7.21 -5.12
C MET A 256 -19.84 8.25 -5.07
N GLY A 257 -19.97 9.28 -4.24
CA GLY A 257 -18.94 10.30 -4.05
C GLY A 257 -18.16 10.07 -2.75
N THR A 258 -17.62 11.15 -2.19
CA THR A 258 -16.88 11.11 -0.93
C THR A 258 -17.72 10.52 0.21
N ILE A 259 -17.21 9.45 0.82
CA ILE A 259 -17.78 8.81 2.01
C ILE A 259 -16.86 8.96 3.23
N GLY A 260 -15.65 9.45 3.03
CA GLY A 260 -14.68 9.78 4.07
C GLY A 260 -13.51 10.58 3.51
N ILE A 261 -12.62 11.01 4.40
CA ILE A 261 -11.38 11.71 4.06
C ILE A 261 -10.20 10.95 4.67
N SER A 262 -9.18 10.66 3.86
CA SER A 262 -7.95 10.02 4.32
C SER A 262 -7.14 10.96 5.20
N THR A 263 -6.23 10.42 6.00
CA THR A 263 -5.27 11.22 6.79
C THR A 263 -4.34 12.09 5.93
N THR A 264 -4.24 11.80 4.64
CA THR A 264 -3.40 12.54 3.67
C THR A 264 -4.16 13.62 2.90
N GLY A 265 -5.47 13.80 3.18
CA GLY A 265 -6.30 14.85 2.57
C GLY A 265 -7.04 14.45 1.29
N VAL A 266 -6.97 13.17 0.89
CA VAL A 266 -7.61 12.64 -0.31
C VAL A 266 -9.00 12.09 0.01
N ALA A 267 -9.94 12.21 -0.93
CA ALA A 267 -11.27 11.64 -0.74
C ALA A 267 -11.25 10.11 -0.73
N LEU A 268 -12.09 9.53 0.12
CA LEU A 268 -12.38 8.10 0.13
C LEU A 268 -13.76 7.91 -0.48
N PHE A 269 -13.84 7.12 -1.55
CA PHE A 269 -15.09 6.72 -2.18
C PHE A 269 -15.44 5.28 -1.76
N ASN A 270 -16.67 4.85 -2.06
CA ASN A 270 -17.06 3.45 -1.83
C ASN A 270 -16.38 2.55 -2.88
N GLY A 271 -16.37 1.23 -2.68
CA GLY A 271 -15.74 0.28 -3.62
C GLY A 271 -16.41 0.10 -5.00
N LEU A 272 -17.39 0.92 -5.38
CA LEU A 272 -18.08 0.82 -6.68
C LEU A 272 -17.53 1.80 -7.71
N ASP A 273 -17.35 1.32 -8.94
CA ASP A 273 -17.14 2.19 -10.10
C ASP A 273 -18.48 2.81 -10.55
N ALA A 274 -18.44 3.72 -11.52
CA ALA A 274 -19.64 4.42 -11.99
C ALA A 274 -20.65 3.54 -12.75
N VAL A 275 -20.32 2.26 -13.00
CA VAL A 275 -21.23 1.24 -13.56
C VAL A 275 -21.63 0.16 -12.54
N GLY A 276 -21.20 0.27 -11.28
CA GLY A 276 -21.60 -0.60 -10.17
C GLY A 276 -20.76 -1.89 -10.06
N ARG A 277 -19.54 -1.90 -10.55
CA ARG A 277 -18.56 -3.00 -10.43
C ARG A 277 -17.54 -2.71 -9.34
N ASP A 278 -16.69 -3.69 -9.04
CA ASP A 278 -15.52 -3.53 -8.17
C ASP A 278 -14.52 -2.52 -8.77
N ALA A 279 -14.49 -1.29 -8.24
CA ALA A 279 -13.65 -0.22 -8.78
C ALA A 279 -12.15 -0.56 -8.74
N VAL A 280 -11.69 -1.15 -7.63
CA VAL A 280 -10.28 -1.50 -7.43
C VAL A 280 -9.84 -2.54 -8.45
N ALA A 281 -10.70 -3.49 -8.77
CA ALA A 281 -10.37 -4.51 -9.77
C ALA A 281 -10.47 -3.98 -11.21
N HIS A 282 -11.51 -3.21 -11.53
CA HIS A 282 -11.83 -2.83 -12.91
C HIS A 282 -11.15 -1.55 -13.40
N GLU A 283 -11.12 -0.48 -12.60
CA GLU A 283 -10.54 0.81 -13.01
C GLU A 283 -9.01 0.78 -12.94
N ILE A 284 -8.33 1.66 -13.69
CA ILE A 284 -6.88 1.82 -13.53
C ILE A 284 -6.59 3.03 -12.67
N GLN A 285 -5.86 2.79 -11.59
CA GLN A 285 -5.37 3.81 -10.67
C GLN A 285 -3.89 4.09 -10.90
N ASP A 286 -3.36 5.15 -10.28
CA ASP A 286 -1.92 5.37 -10.24
C ASP A 286 -1.21 4.46 -9.22
N ASN A 287 0.10 4.69 -9.01
CA ASN A 287 0.91 3.92 -8.07
C ASN A 287 0.47 4.07 -6.60
N CYS A 288 -0.30 5.10 -6.27
CA CYS A 288 -0.88 5.31 -4.95
C CYS A 288 -2.31 4.76 -4.84
N GLU A 289 -2.77 4.06 -5.88
CA GLU A 289 -4.10 3.44 -5.98
C GLU A 289 -5.24 4.46 -5.97
N GLY A 290 -4.98 5.71 -6.41
CA GLY A 290 -6.00 6.73 -6.62
C GLY A 290 -6.19 7.11 -8.08
N HIS A 291 -7.32 7.77 -8.36
CA HIS A 291 -7.63 8.35 -9.67
C HIS A 291 -8.68 9.47 -9.55
N PRO A 292 -8.79 10.40 -10.52
CA PRO A 292 -9.80 11.45 -10.52
C PRO A 292 -11.12 11.02 -11.15
N GLU A 293 -12.21 11.60 -10.67
CA GLU A 293 -13.49 11.60 -11.37
C GLU A 293 -13.72 12.90 -12.18
N ARG A 294 -14.90 13.03 -12.80
CA ARG A 294 -15.22 14.09 -13.77
C ARG A 294 -15.16 15.53 -13.22
N ASP A 295 -15.37 15.71 -11.92
CA ASP A 295 -15.37 16.99 -11.23
C ASP A 295 -13.96 17.29 -10.63
N GLY A 296 -12.97 16.45 -10.97
CA GLY A 296 -11.56 16.64 -10.63
C GLY A 296 -11.13 16.00 -9.30
N VAL A 297 -12.05 15.36 -8.58
CA VAL A 297 -11.78 14.82 -7.25
C VAL A 297 -10.91 13.57 -7.38
N TYR A 298 -9.62 13.71 -7.02
CA TYR A 298 -8.74 12.57 -6.79
C TYR A 298 -9.21 11.80 -5.54
N HIS A 299 -9.39 10.49 -5.67
CA HIS A 299 -9.95 9.66 -4.61
C HIS A 299 -9.41 8.23 -4.62
N TYR A 300 -9.61 7.55 -3.50
CA TYR A 300 -9.33 6.12 -3.35
C TYR A 300 -10.58 5.29 -3.15
N HIS A 301 -10.58 4.08 -3.69
CA HIS A 301 -11.59 3.03 -3.43
C HIS A 301 -11.12 2.00 -2.40
N ASN A 302 -9.83 1.97 -2.10
CA ASN A 302 -9.16 1.16 -1.08
C ASN A 302 -8.00 1.96 -0.47
N ILE A 303 -7.29 1.40 0.51
CA ILE A 303 -6.11 2.04 1.11
C ILE A 303 -4.86 1.35 0.57
N GLY A 304 -4.15 2.05 -0.30
CA GLY A 304 -2.99 1.55 -1.02
C GLY A 304 -1.63 1.91 -0.43
N SER A 305 -0.59 1.70 -1.27
CA SER A 305 0.83 1.79 -0.88
C SER A 305 1.31 3.19 -0.45
N CYS A 306 0.56 4.26 -0.77
CA CYS A 306 0.92 5.62 -0.34
C CYS A 306 0.30 6.00 1.01
N LEU A 307 -0.54 5.13 1.57
CA LEU A 307 -1.12 5.23 2.90
C LEU A 307 -0.56 4.13 3.84
N GLU A 308 0.53 3.46 3.43
CA GLU A 308 1.11 2.22 3.99
C GLU A 308 1.72 2.31 5.38
N ASP A 309 1.48 3.40 6.10
CA ASP A 309 1.48 3.30 7.54
C ASP A 309 0.22 2.57 8.07
N SER A 310 -0.51 1.82 7.22
CA SER A 310 -1.65 0.95 7.56
C SER A 310 -1.23 -0.35 8.29
N VAL A 311 0.07 -0.57 8.48
CA VAL A 311 0.65 -1.66 9.27
C VAL A 311 0.75 -1.20 10.72
N GLU A 312 0.18 -2.00 11.63
CA GLU A 312 0.14 -1.86 13.10
C GLU A 312 1.09 -0.82 13.71
N ASP A 313 0.58 0.05 14.60
CA ASP A 313 1.45 0.85 15.47
C ASP A 313 2.26 -0.11 16.35
N THR A 314 3.49 -0.42 15.91
CA THR A 314 4.39 -1.37 16.57
C THR A 314 4.75 -0.98 18.02
N THR A 315 4.37 0.23 18.46
CA THR A 315 4.51 0.63 19.86
C THR A 315 3.36 0.15 20.76
N ASN A 316 2.16 -0.10 20.21
CA ASN A 316 0.95 -0.39 20.98
C ASN A 316 0.07 -1.55 20.46
N GLY A 317 0.37 -2.13 19.30
CA GLY A 317 -0.39 -3.25 18.72
C GLY A 317 -1.78 -2.87 18.14
N SER A 318 -2.04 -1.56 17.99
CA SER A 318 -3.31 -1.03 17.49
C SER A 318 -3.24 -0.75 15.99
N ALA A 319 -4.36 -0.98 15.30
CA ALA A 319 -4.55 -0.55 13.92
C ALA A 319 -4.22 0.95 13.79
N LYS A 320 -3.55 1.38 12.71
CA LYS A 320 -3.31 2.81 12.46
C LYS A 320 -4.53 3.45 11.81
N LEU A 321 -4.90 4.65 12.27
CA LEU A 321 -5.92 5.48 11.65
C LEU A 321 -5.45 5.91 10.25
N VAL A 322 -6.28 5.68 9.24
CA VAL A 322 -6.03 6.03 7.83
C VAL A 322 -7.03 7.06 7.28
N GLY A 323 -8.11 7.35 8.02
CA GLY A 323 -9.07 8.38 7.66
C GLY A 323 -10.27 8.45 8.59
N TYR A 324 -11.22 9.32 8.26
CA TYR A 324 -12.52 9.41 8.93
C TYR A 324 -13.65 9.25 7.92
N ALA A 325 -14.62 8.40 8.24
CA ALA A 325 -15.88 8.32 7.52
C ALA A 325 -16.75 9.55 7.82
N LEU A 326 -17.64 9.93 6.90
CA LEU A 326 -18.49 11.11 7.07
C LEU A 326 -19.53 10.98 8.20
N ASP A 327 -19.70 9.81 8.81
CA ASP A 327 -20.48 9.63 10.04
C ASP A 327 -19.69 9.86 11.34
N GLY A 328 -18.41 10.22 11.20
CA GLY A 328 -17.50 10.61 12.27
C GLY A 328 -16.66 9.49 12.85
N PHE A 329 -16.92 8.22 12.49
CA PHE A 329 -16.08 7.10 12.92
C PHE A 329 -14.76 7.08 12.15
N GLY A 330 -13.71 6.61 12.82
CA GLY A 330 -12.40 6.41 12.18
C GLY A 330 -12.41 5.21 11.24
N ILE A 331 -11.54 5.26 10.25
CA ILE A 331 -11.19 4.16 9.36
C ILE A 331 -9.75 3.80 9.68
N TYR A 332 -9.50 2.53 9.97
CA TYR A 332 -8.23 2.01 10.45
C TYR A 332 -7.64 0.97 9.49
N GLY A 333 -6.35 0.69 9.58
CA GLY A 333 -5.68 -0.32 8.76
C GLY A 333 -6.25 -1.73 8.91
N ASN A 334 -5.73 -2.67 8.11
CA ASN A 334 -6.24 -4.05 8.02
C ASN A 334 -5.81 -4.95 9.17
N GLN A 335 -5.03 -4.45 10.13
CA GLN A 335 -4.47 -5.24 11.23
C GLN A 335 -5.00 -4.81 12.58
N GLU A 336 -5.36 -5.80 13.38
CA GLU A 336 -5.67 -5.65 14.80
C GLU A 336 -5.01 -6.80 15.56
N ASP A 337 -4.32 -6.50 16.66
CA ASP A 337 -3.61 -7.48 17.50
C ASP A 337 -2.68 -8.42 16.69
N GLY A 338 -1.95 -7.85 15.73
CA GLY A 338 -1.04 -8.59 14.84
C GLY A 338 -1.72 -9.55 13.84
N LYS A 339 -3.05 -9.46 13.66
CA LYS A 339 -3.83 -10.28 12.71
C LYS A 339 -4.40 -9.41 11.60
N ASN A 340 -4.26 -9.86 10.34
CA ASN A 340 -5.02 -9.30 9.22
C ASN A 340 -6.51 -9.64 9.36
N LEU A 341 -7.36 -8.61 9.32
CA LEU A 341 -8.81 -8.73 9.37
C LEU A 341 -9.39 -9.09 8.01
N THR A 342 -10.46 -9.88 8.05
CA THR A 342 -11.25 -10.30 6.90
C THR A 342 -12.72 -9.98 7.12
N ASN A 343 -13.58 -10.21 6.13
CA ASN A 343 -15.03 -10.01 6.28
C ASN A 343 -15.64 -10.85 7.41
N ASP A 344 -15.04 -11.98 7.79
CA ASP A 344 -15.51 -12.81 8.89
C ASP A 344 -15.27 -12.17 10.27
N ASP A 345 -14.37 -11.18 10.35
CA ASP A 345 -14.02 -10.46 11.58
C ASP A 345 -14.82 -9.15 11.75
N LEU A 346 -15.54 -8.73 10.72
CA LEU A 346 -16.19 -7.43 10.62
C LEU A 346 -17.71 -7.54 10.51
N ASP A 347 -18.41 -6.47 10.90
CA ASP A 347 -19.86 -6.39 10.83
C ASP A 347 -20.37 -6.05 9.42
N GLU A 348 -21.69 -5.92 9.30
CA GLU A 348 -22.37 -5.67 8.04
C GLU A 348 -22.06 -4.31 7.37
N CYS A 349 -21.40 -3.40 8.08
CA CYS A 349 -20.91 -2.12 7.57
C CYS A 349 -19.37 -2.09 7.42
N HIS A 350 -18.71 -3.24 7.59
CA HIS A 350 -17.26 -3.41 7.45
C HIS A 350 -16.46 -2.73 8.58
N GLY A 351 -17.01 -2.78 9.79
CA GLY A 351 -16.34 -2.29 11.00
C GLY A 351 -16.69 -3.14 12.21
N HIS A 352 -16.18 -2.78 13.37
CA HIS A 352 -16.56 -3.38 14.65
C HIS A 352 -16.25 -2.44 15.82
N SER A 353 -16.50 -2.87 17.06
CA SER A 353 -16.13 -2.10 18.26
C SER A 353 -15.00 -2.79 19.01
N HIS A 354 -13.81 -2.22 18.90
CA HIS A 354 -12.62 -2.63 19.63
C HIS A 354 -11.97 -1.43 20.34
N THR A 355 -10.98 -1.68 21.20
CA THR A 355 -10.23 -0.62 21.89
C THR A 355 -9.18 -0.08 20.95
N ILE A 356 -9.23 1.22 20.69
CA ILE A 356 -8.27 1.93 19.83
C ILE A 356 -7.83 3.23 20.50
N SER A 357 -6.66 3.73 20.10
CA SER A 357 -6.25 5.09 20.42
C SER A 357 -7.15 6.08 19.68
N TRP A 358 -7.94 6.84 20.44
CA TRP A 358 -8.86 7.85 19.93
C TRP A 358 -8.55 9.19 20.61
N ASP A 359 -8.02 10.13 19.83
CA ASP A 359 -7.59 11.46 20.29
C ASP A 359 -6.60 11.40 21.47
N GLY A 360 -5.65 10.46 21.40
CA GLY A 360 -4.62 10.27 22.42
C GLY A 360 -5.07 9.51 23.66
N THR A 361 -6.26 8.90 23.64
CA THR A 361 -6.79 8.10 24.74
C THR A 361 -7.37 6.78 24.25
N ASP A 362 -7.11 5.70 24.98
CA ASP A 362 -7.68 4.39 24.65
C ASP A 362 -9.19 4.40 24.93
N LYS A 363 -9.97 4.10 23.89
CA LYS A 363 -11.43 4.02 23.98
C LYS A 363 -11.93 2.80 23.23
N LYS A 364 -12.86 2.07 23.84
CA LYS A 364 -13.69 1.12 23.12
C LYS A 364 -14.74 1.89 22.32
N ILE A 365 -14.54 1.98 21.01
CA ILE A 365 -15.40 2.74 20.10
C ILE A 365 -15.54 1.98 18.78
N TYR A 366 -16.70 2.11 18.14
CA TYR A 366 -16.88 1.55 16.80
C TYR A 366 -15.94 2.25 15.80
N HIS A 367 -15.41 1.50 14.84
CA HIS A 367 -14.60 2.02 13.75
C HIS A 367 -14.62 1.04 12.56
N TYR A 368 -14.27 1.55 11.39
CA TYR A 368 -14.17 0.77 10.16
C TYR A 368 -12.74 0.30 9.95
N HIS A 369 -12.58 -0.74 9.12
CA HIS A 369 -11.27 -1.19 8.67
C HIS A 369 -11.11 -1.09 7.16
N ALA A 370 -9.93 -0.69 6.74
CA ALA A 370 -9.46 -0.85 5.39
C ALA A 370 -8.88 -2.26 5.26
N THR A 371 -9.47 -3.15 4.46
CA THR A 371 -9.02 -4.52 4.25
C THR A 371 -8.81 -4.82 2.77
N ALA A 372 -8.17 -5.95 2.46
CA ALA A 372 -7.98 -6.39 1.08
C ALA A 372 -9.22 -7.05 0.47
N ASN A 373 -10.21 -7.42 1.29
CA ASN A 373 -11.48 -7.97 0.83
C ASN A 373 -12.46 -6.85 0.50
N TYR A 374 -13.17 -6.95 -0.62
CA TYR A 374 -14.34 -6.12 -0.91
C TYR A 374 -15.32 -6.14 0.28
N PRO A 375 -15.89 -4.99 0.72
CA PRO A 375 -15.93 -3.65 0.09
C PRO A 375 -14.70 -2.75 0.32
N TYR A 376 -13.58 -3.30 0.78
CA TYR A 376 -12.32 -2.63 1.11
C TYR A 376 -12.37 -1.69 2.29
N MET A 377 -13.41 -0.86 2.42
CA MET A 377 -13.61 0.10 3.51
C MET A 377 -15.09 0.12 3.91
N VAL A 378 -15.69 1.30 4.09
CA VAL A 378 -17.04 1.51 4.62
C VAL A 378 -18.11 0.91 3.70
N GLY A 379 -18.77 -0.18 4.13
CA GLY A 379 -19.89 -0.80 3.41
C GLY A 379 -21.24 -0.12 3.64
N CYS A 380 -21.41 0.51 4.81
CA CYS A 380 -22.49 1.42 5.16
C CYS A 380 -22.05 2.37 6.28
N PHE A 381 -22.75 3.49 6.45
CA PHE A 381 -22.57 4.31 7.64
C PHE A 381 -23.31 3.70 8.83
N LYS A 382 -22.56 3.31 9.86
CA LYS A 382 -23.03 2.86 11.17
C LYS A 382 -23.48 4.04 12.05
N GLY A 383 -22.91 5.21 11.86
CA GLY A 383 -23.30 6.46 12.51
C GLY A 383 -24.32 7.27 11.72
N THR A 384 -24.43 8.55 12.04
CA THR A 384 -25.23 9.50 11.26
C THR A 384 -24.29 10.35 10.39
N PRO A 385 -24.28 10.16 9.05
CA PRO A 385 -23.39 10.91 8.17
C PRO A 385 -23.71 12.40 8.18
N VAL A 386 -22.67 13.24 8.20
CA VAL A 386 -22.78 14.65 7.86
C VAL A 386 -23.04 14.78 6.36
N LYS A 387 -23.76 15.83 5.96
CA LYS A 387 -24.11 16.10 4.56
C LYS A 387 -23.37 17.31 4.04
#